data_AF-A0A420BJN3-F1
#
_entry.id   AF-A0A420BJN3-F1
#
_cell.length_a   1.000
_cell.length_b   1.000
_cell.length_c   1.000
_cell.angle_alpha   90.00
_cell.angle_beta   90.00
_cell.angle_gamma   90.00
#
_symmetry.space_group_name_H-M   'P 1'
#
loop_
_entity.id
_entity.type
_entity.pdbx_description
1 polymer ?
#
loop_
_entity_poly.entity_id
_entity_poly.type
_entity_poly.pdbx_seq_one_letter_code
_entity_poly.pdbx_strand_id
1 'polypeptide(L)'
;MNTIIKIALITLLFSVVSVSTFAQTGKYKCMIQMNAYQGEGAYVVISLINPKGAYEKTLAVLGPDKQWYNTLKEWYKFQAKTKEKLSAVTGASVGGGDRAMRTLEIDESKFNKGYKLRFESAVEEQKYHTADVEIPLTKEAITEKANGKGYIKLVKLNKVQ
;
A
#
# COMPACT_ATOMS: atom_id res chain seq x y z
N MET A 1 -48.42 25.70 33.19
CA MET A 1 -47.02 25.23 33.28
C MET A 1 -46.83 23.78 32.79
N ASN A 2 -47.72 23.25 31.91
CA ASN A 2 -47.69 21.82 31.50
C ASN A 2 -47.45 21.61 29.99
N THR A 3 -47.28 22.69 29.22
CA THR A 3 -47.12 22.62 27.75
C THR A 3 -45.65 22.73 27.32
N ILE A 4 -44.81 23.41 28.11
CA ILE A 4 -43.38 23.61 27.81
C ILE A 4 -42.58 22.31 28.04
N ILE A 5 -43.00 21.48 29.01
CA ILE A 5 -42.37 20.19 29.30
C ILE A 5 -42.64 19.16 28.18
N LYS A 6 -43.76 19.28 27.46
CA LYS A 6 -44.08 18.37 26.33
C LYS A 6 -43.25 18.65 25.07
N ILE A 7 -42.77 19.89 24.91
CA ILE A 7 -41.96 20.28 23.74
C ILE A 7 -40.48 19.90 23.95
N ALA A 8 -40.02 19.83 25.20
CA ALA A 8 -38.66 19.38 25.53
C ALA A 8 -38.41 17.88 25.30
N LEU A 9 -39.46 17.08 25.11
CA LEU A 9 -39.34 15.63 24.91
C LEU A 9 -39.24 15.20 23.43
N ILE A 10 -39.41 16.14 22.49
CA ILE A 10 -39.48 15.84 21.04
C ILE A 10 -38.15 16.10 20.30
N THR A 11 -37.20 16.81 20.92
CA THR A 11 -35.93 17.18 20.26
C THR A 11 -34.70 16.34 20.64
N LEU A 12 -34.87 15.25 21.40
CA LEU A 12 -33.73 14.41 21.82
C LEU A 12 -33.40 13.24 20.88
N LEU A 13 -34.13 13.06 19.77
CA LEU A 13 -33.79 12.03 18.80
C LEU A 13 -32.81 12.57 17.74
N PHE A 14 -31.65 13.06 18.17
CA PHE A 14 -30.48 13.11 17.31
C PHE A 14 -30.00 11.66 17.15
N SER A 15 -30.64 10.96 16.22
CA SER A 15 -30.21 9.66 15.74
C SER A 15 -28.79 9.80 15.22
N VAL A 16 -27.84 9.35 16.03
CA VAL A 16 -26.47 9.11 15.61
C VAL A 16 -26.56 8.00 14.56
N VAL A 17 -26.71 8.37 13.30
CA VAL A 17 -26.59 7.44 12.18
C VAL A 17 -25.12 7.06 12.14
N SER A 18 -24.78 5.98 12.85
CA SER A 18 -23.53 5.27 12.67
C SER A 18 -23.54 4.78 11.22
N VAL A 19 -22.91 5.56 10.34
CA VAL A 19 -22.68 5.14 8.95
C VAL A 19 -21.68 4.01 9.06
N SER A 20 -22.19 2.78 9.09
CA SER A 20 -21.38 1.58 8.93
C SER A 20 -20.81 1.62 7.52
N THR A 21 -19.69 2.31 7.33
CA THR A 21 -18.93 2.21 6.08
C THR A 21 -18.45 0.78 6.01
N PHE A 22 -19.14 -0.06 5.25
CA PHE A 22 -18.63 -1.36 4.88
C PHE A 22 -17.23 -1.11 4.28
N ALA A 23 -16.21 -1.70 4.90
CA ALA A 23 -14.85 -1.62 4.40
C ALA A 23 -14.84 -2.29 3.03
N GLN A 24 -14.93 -1.49 1.97
CA GLN A 24 -14.93 -1.97 0.61
C GLN A 24 -13.48 -2.19 0.21
N THR A 25 -13.01 -3.43 0.29
CA THR A 25 -11.70 -3.80 -0.22
C THR A 25 -11.77 -3.90 -1.73
N GLY A 26 -11.05 -3.02 -2.43
CA GLY A 26 -10.86 -3.08 -3.87
C GLY A 26 -9.68 -3.97 -4.22
N LYS A 27 -9.81 -4.76 -5.29
CA LYS A 27 -8.71 -5.53 -5.87
C LYS A 27 -8.08 -4.75 -7.01
N TYR A 28 -6.75 -4.64 -7.02
CA TYR A 28 -6.01 -3.89 -8.03
C TYR A 28 -4.90 -4.75 -8.63
N LYS A 29 -4.91 -4.95 -9.94
CA LYS A 29 -3.77 -5.54 -10.66
C LYS A 29 -2.67 -4.50 -10.77
N CYS A 30 -1.61 -4.69 -10.00
CA CYS A 30 -0.39 -3.90 -10.00
C CYS A 30 0.64 -4.54 -10.92
N MET A 31 1.07 -3.79 -11.93
CA MET A 31 2.18 -4.12 -12.79
C MET A 31 3.40 -3.30 -12.37
N ILE A 32 4.52 -3.98 -12.16
CA ILE A 32 5.83 -3.36 -11.89
C ILE A 32 6.73 -3.72 -13.07
N GLN A 33 7.33 -2.71 -13.69
CA GLN A 33 8.36 -2.85 -14.72
C GLN A 33 9.69 -2.40 -14.13
N MET A 34 10.72 -3.25 -14.23
CA MET A 34 12.07 -2.92 -13.75
C MET A 34 12.88 -2.20 -14.82
N ASN A 35 13.81 -1.36 -14.38
CA ASN A 35 14.90 -0.86 -15.21
C ASN A 35 15.81 -2.03 -15.61
N ALA A 36 16.48 -1.92 -16.76
CA ALA A 36 17.54 -2.85 -17.12
C ALA A 36 18.75 -2.56 -16.23
N TYR A 37 19.02 -3.46 -15.29
CA TYR A 37 20.18 -3.41 -14.40
C TYR A 37 20.85 -4.78 -14.37
N GLN A 38 22.10 -4.82 -13.90
CA GLN A 38 22.87 -6.05 -13.76
C GLN A 38 22.88 -6.53 -12.31
N GLY A 39 22.83 -7.83 -12.08
CA GLY A 39 22.82 -8.45 -10.75
C GLY A 39 21.57 -9.31 -10.51
N GLU A 40 21.40 -9.72 -9.25
CA GLU A 40 20.31 -10.60 -8.83
C GLU A 40 18.92 -9.95 -8.93
N GLY A 41 17.88 -10.77 -8.76
CA GLY A 41 16.51 -10.30 -8.72
C GLY A 41 16.28 -9.29 -7.58
N ALA A 42 15.69 -8.15 -7.91
CA ALA A 42 15.37 -7.12 -6.94
C ALA A 42 14.29 -7.60 -5.99
N TYR A 43 14.50 -7.30 -4.72
CA TYR A 43 13.49 -7.32 -3.68
C TYR A 43 12.66 -6.06 -3.82
N VAL A 44 11.34 -6.22 -3.91
CA VAL A 44 10.40 -5.10 -3.96
C VAL A 44 9.31 -5.31 -2.92
N VAL A 45 9.07 -4.29 -2.08
CA VAL A 45 7.97 -4.30 -1.11
C VAL A 45 6.99 -3.19 -1.42
N ILE A 46 5.71 -3.51 -1.31
CA ILE A 46 4.61 -2.56 -1.50
C ILE A 46 3.93 -2.37 -0.16
N SER A 47 4.01 -1.16 0.38
CA SER A 47 3.46 -0.81 1.68
C SER A 47 2.34 0.23 1.56
N LEU A 48 1.33 0.10 2.41
CA LEU A 48 0.39 1.17 2.69
C LEU A 48 1.01 2.13 3.71
N ILE A 49 1.14 3.40 3.33
CA ILE A 49 1.65 4.47 4.17
C ILE A 49 0.50 5.41 4.53
N ASN A 50 0.37 5.69 5.83
CA ASN A 50 -0.68 6.57 6.34
C ASN A 50 -0.33 8.06 6.13
N PRO A 51 -1.26 8.99 6.39
CA PRO A 51 -1.05 10.42 6.15
C PRO A 51 0.04 11.05 7.03
N LYS A 52 0.42 10.37 8.12
CA LYS A 52 1.54 10.77 9.00
C LYS A 52 2.89 10.26 8.50
N GLY A 53 2.93 9.58 7.35
CA GLY A 53 4.14 9.01 6.76
C GLY A 53 4.57 7.68 7.37
N ALA A 54 3.77 7.09 8.28
CA ALA A 54 4.09 5.83 8.92
C ALA A 54 3.53 4.63 8.14
N TYR A 55 4.25 3.50 8.22
CA TYR A 55 3.81 2.22 7.69
C TYR A 55 2.54 1.75 8.40
N GLU A 56 1.53 1.36 7.65
CA GLU A 56 0.29 0.79 8.18
C GLU A 56 0.16 -0.71 7.85
N LYS A 57 0.58 -1.15 6.66
CA LYS A 57 0.43 -2.55 6.23
C LYS A 57 1.38 -2.91 5.09
N THR A 58 1.94 -4.12 5.10
CA THR A 58 2.59 -4.72 3.92
C THR A 58 1.53 -5.33 2.99
N LEU A 59 1.48 -4.87 1.74
CA LEU A 59 0.52 -5.34 0.73
C LEU A 59 1.12 -6.42 -0.19
N ALA A 60 2.42 -6.36 -0.47
CA ALA A 60 3.13 -7.36 -1.26
C ALA A 60 4.62 -7.37 -0.95
N VAL A 61 5.23 -8.55 -1.08
CA VAL A 61 6.68 -8.76 -1.05
C VAL A 61 7.08 -9.56 -2.29
N LEU A 62 7.97 -9.01 -3.11
CA LEU A 62 8.63 -9.71 -4.20
C LEU A 62 10.05 -9.96 -3.76
N GLY A 63 10.40 -11.22 -3.54
CA GLY A 63 11.57 -11.62 -2.76
C GLY A 63 11.16 -12.67 -1.72
N PRO A 64 11.37 -13.97 -2.01
CA PRO A 64 10.90 -15.04 -1.13
C PRO A 64 11.84 -15.28 0.05
N ASP A 65 13.12 -14.96 -0.08
CA ASP A 65 14.12 -15.30 0.91
C ASP A 65 14.23 -14.22 2.00
N LYS A 66 13.95 -14.64 3.24
CA LYS A 66 13.92 -13.76 4.40
C LYS A 66 15.30 -13.25 4.79
N GLN A 67 16.39 -13.93 4.40
CA GLN A 67 17.74 -13.49 4.75
C GLN A 67 18.07 -12.11 4.17
N TRP A 68 17.45 -11.78 3.04
CA TRP A 68 17.65 -10.53 2.31
C TRP A 68 16.66 -9.43 2.68
N TYR A 69 15.71 -9.67 3.59
CA TYR A 69 14.70 -8.67 3.97
C TYR A 69 15.32 -7.45 4.67
N ASN A 70 16.46 -7.63 5.33
CA ASN A 70 17.24 -6.57 5.95
C ASN A 70 17.81 -5.53 4.95
N THR A 71 17.88 -5.85 3.65
CA THR A 71 18.31 -4.92 2.61
C THR A 71 17.30 -3.78 2.41
N LEU A 72 16.01 -4.06 2.65
CA LEU A 72 14.91 -3.11 2.63
C LEU A 72 14.76 -2.43 4.00
N LYS A 73 15.73 -1.60 4.35
CA LYS A 73 16.00 -1.17 5.74
C LYS A 73 14.79 -0.57 6.47
N GLU A 74 14.03 0.34 5.86
CA GLU A 74 12.91 1.01 6.54
C GLU A 74 11.70 0.09 6.70
N TRP A 75 11.32 -0.64 5.64
CA TRP A 75 10.30 -1.67 5.75
C TRP A 75 10.68 -2.77 6.74
N TYR A 76 11.94 -3.20 6.77
CA TYR A 76 12.40 -4.25 7.70
C TYR A 76 12.27 -3.82 9.16
N LYS A 77 12.56 -2.54 9.49
CA LYS A 77 12.31 -1.99 10.83
C LYS A 77 10.82 -2.07 11.21
N PHE A 78 9.93 -1.78 10.26
CA PHE A 78 8.48 -1.93 10.48
C PHE A 78 8.11 -3.39 10.69
N GLN A 79 8.51 -4.28 9.78
CA GLN A 79 8.20 -5.70 9.81
C GLN A 79 8.76 -6.41 11.05
N ALA A 80 9.94 -6.03 11.54
CA ALA A 80 10.53 -6.58 12.76
C ALA A 80 9.69 -6.25 14.01
N LYS A 81 9.02 -5.09 14.01
CA LYS A 81 8.14 -4.64 15.12
C LYS A 81 6.76 -5.28 15.03
N THR A 82 6.15 -5.29 13.84
CA THR A 82 4.77 -5.75 13.64
C THR A 82 4.65 -7.26 13.47
N LYS A 83 5.70 -7.91 12.95
CA LYS A 83 5.75 -9.35 12.67
C LYS A 83 4.58 -9.83 11.83
N GLU A 84 4.22 -9.06 10.79
CA GLU A 84 3.10 -9.41 9.91
C GLU A 84 3.34 -10.78 9.25
N LYS A 85 2.26 -11.54 9.04
CA LYS A 85 2.31 -12.81 8.31
C LYS A 85 2.43 -12.52 6.81
N LEU A 86 3.62 -12.73 6.25
CA LEU A 86 3.91 -12.37 4.85
C LEU A 86 3.60 -13.48 3.83
N SER A 87 3.39 -14.72 4.26
CA SER A 87 3.30 -15.89 3.36
C SER A 87 2.24 -15.75 2.25
N ALA A 88 1.13 -15.05 2.51
CA ALA A 88 0.07 -14.84 1.53
C ALA A 88 0.36 -13.72 0.52
N VAL A 89 1.33 -12.85 0.81
CA VAL A 89 1.65 -11.65 0.01
C VAL A 89 3.06 -11.70 -0.60
N THR A 90 3.83 -12.76 -0.34
CA THR A 90 5.16 -12.98 -0.87
C THR A 90 5.14 -13.69 -2.23
N GLY A 91 6.11 -13.42 -3.11
CA GLY A 91 6.54 -14.39 -4.11
C GLY A 91 7.88 -13.99 -4.73
N ALA A 92 8.13 -14.37 -5.98
CA ALA A 92 9.44 -14.20 -6.61
C ALA A 92 9.94 -12.74 -6.64
N SER A 93 11.26 -12.56 -6.48
CA SER A 93 11.99 -11.32 -6.80
C SER A 93 11.92 -11.05 -8.30
N VAL A 94 12.33 -9.85 -8.72
CA VAL A 94 12.13 -9.38 -10.11
C VAL A 94 13.47 -9.05 -10.75
N GLY A 95 13.80 -9.70 -11.86
CA GLY A 95 15.04 -9.44 -12.59
C GLY A 95 15.11 -8.05 -13.22
N GLY A 96 16.32 -7.64 -13.59
CA GLY A 96 16.56 -6.42 -14.35
C GLY A 96 15.88 -6.48 -15.72
N GLY A 97 15.07 -5.47 -16.05
CA GLY A 97 14.28 -5.41 -17.29
C GLY A 97 12.98 -6.22 -17.27
N ASP A 98 12.77 -7.08 -16.27
CA ASP A 98 11.58 -7.91 -16.17
C ASP A 98 10.34 -7.15 -15.67
N ARG A 99 9.20 -7.85 -15.74
CA ARG A 99 7.91 -7.38 -15.21
C ARG A 99 7.39 -8.33 -14.16
N ALA A 100 6.77 -7.77 -13.14
CA ALA A 100 6.01 -8.52 -12.15
C ALA A 100 4.56 -8.04 -12.10
N MET A 101 3.65 -8.98 -11.84
CA MET A 101 2.22 -8.73 -11.64
C MET A 101 1.82 -9.16 -10.22
N ARG A 102 1.09 -8.30 -9.52
CA ARG A 102 0.49 -8.60 -8.21
C ARG A 102 -0.94 -8.11 -8.14
N THR A 103 -1.80 -8.85 -7.48
CA THR A 103 -3.12 -8.34 -7.07
C THR A 103 -2.97 -7.76 -5.68
N LEU A 104 -3.26 -6.47 -5.54
CA LEU A 104 -3.27 -5.77 -4.26
C LEU A 104 -4.71 -5.64 -3.77
N GLU A 105 -4.93 -5.97 -2.51
CA GLU A 105 -6.18 -5.71 -1.81
C GLU A 105 -6.03 -4.42 -1.02
N ILE A 106 -6.75 -3.38 -1.43
CA ILE A 106 -6.65 -2.03 -0.88
C ILE A 106 -8.00 -1.66 -0.27
N ASP A 107 -8.01 -1.26 0.99
CA ASP A 107 -9.20 -0.72 1.64
C ASP A 107 -9.57 0.63 1.02
N GLU A 108 -10.67 0.67 0.27
CA GLU A 108 -11.10 1.86 -0.44
C GLU A 108 -11.54 2.98 0.51
N SER A 109 -11.80 2.66 1.78
CA SER A 109 -12.06 3.68 2.80
C SER A 109 -10.85 4.60 3.04
N LYS A 110 -9.64 4.20 2.61
CA LYS A 110 -8.40 4.97 2.74
C LYS A 110 -8.19 5.99 1.61
N PHE A 111 -8.96 5.88 0.52
CA PHE A 111 -8.82 6.79 -0.61
C PHE A 111 -9.18 8.23 -0.23
N ASN A 112 -8.49 9.19 -0.83
CA ASN A 112 -8.66 10.63 -0.62
C ASN A 112 -8.47 11.09 0.84
N LYS A 113 -7.82 10.27 1.69
CA LYS A 113 -7.51 10.60 3.09
C LYS A 113 -6.03 10.91 3.34
N GLY A 114 -5.23 11.12 2.28
CA GLY A 114 -3.79 11.38 2.38
C GLY A 114 -2.90 10.13 2.50
N TYR A 115 -3.49 8.94 2.33
CA TYR A 115 -2.75 7.69 2.24
C TYR A 115 -1.99 7.57 0.91
N LYS A 116 -0.95 6.75 0.89
CA LYS A 116 -0.21 6.40 -0.33
C LYS A 116 0.28 4.97 -0.33
N LEU A 117 0.51 4.43 -1.53
CA LEU A 117 1.34 3.26 -1.72
C LEU A 117 2.79 3.70 -1.81
N ARG A 118 3.69 2.99 -1.14
CA ARG A 118 5.14 3.12 -1.28
C ARG A 118 5.73 1.81 -1.76
N PHE A 119 6.54 1.92 -2.81
CA PHE A 119 7.34 0.84 -3.34
C PHE A 119 8.78 1.09 -2.93
N GLU A 120 9.36 0.12 -2.26
CA GLU A 120 10.79 0.12 -1.96
C GLU A 120 11.45 -0.98 -2.76
N SER A 121 12.68 -0.74 -3.20
CA SER A 121 13.44 -1.71 -3.99
C SER A 121 14.88 -1.84 -3.48
N ALA A 122 15.42 -3.05 -3.52
CA ALA A 122 16.82 -3.34 -3.26
C ALA A 122 17.26 -4.51 -4.11
N VAL A 123 18.50 -4.48 -4.61
CA VAL A 123 19.16 -5.65 -5.19
C VAL A 123 20.23 -6.10 -4.20
N GLU A 124 20.40 -7.42 -4.07
CA GLU A 124 21.39 -8.02 -3.17
C GLU A 124 22.77 -7.38 -3.41
N GLU A 125 23.42 -6.96 -2.32
CA GLU A 125 24.72 -6.26 -2.34
C GLU A 125 24.78 -4.95 -3.16
N GLN A 126 23.62 -4.34 -3.48
CA GLN A 126 23.55 -3.07 -4.20
C GLN A 126 22.76 -1.99 -3.44
N LYS A 127 22.27 -0.99 -4.17
CA LYS A 127 21.58 0.17 -3.60
C LYS A 127 20.22 -0.26 -3.04
N TYR A 128 19.75 0.50 -2.07
CA TYR A 128 18.40 0.42 -1.54
C TYR A 128 17.70 1.74 -1.80
N HIS A 129 16.48 1.67 -2.33
CA HIS A 129 15.63 2.82 -2.65
C HIS A 129 14.35 2.74 -1.81
N THR A 130 14.30 3.50 -0.71
CA THR A 130 13.14 3.54 0.20
C THR A 130 11.87 4.07 -0.47
N ALA A 131 11.96 5.04 -1.36
CA ALA A 131 10.82 5.62 -2.04
C ALA A 131 11.06 5.59 -3.55
N ASP A 132 11.21 4.38 -4.08
CA ASP A 132 11.43 4.17 -5.52
C ASP A 132 10.20 4.67 -6.29
N VAL A 133 8.99 4.23 -5.87
CA VAL A 133 7.72 4.77 -6.35
C VAL A 133 6.82 5.13 -5.16
N GLU A 134 6.14 6.25 -5.25
CA GLU A 134 5.03 6.59 -4.36
C GLU A 134 3.80 6.96 -5.18
N ILE A 135 2.63 6.40 -4.83
CA ILE A 135 1.36 6.65 -5.52
C ILE A 135 0.34 7.09 -4.48
N PRO A 136 -0.17 8.34 -4.54
CA PRO A 136 -1.28 8.77 -3.70
C PRO A 136 -2.49 7.86 -3.88
N LEU A 137 -3.13 7.45 -2.78
CA LEU A 137 -4.41 6.74 -2.84
C LEU A 137 -5.54 7.74 -3.12
N THR A 138 -5.58 8.25 -4.34
CA THR A 138 -6.72 8.99 -4.88
C THR A 138 -7.28 8.27 -6.10
N LYS A 139 -8.55 8.52 -6.42
CA LYS A 139 -9.21 7.85 -7.56
C LYS A 139 -8.53 8.23 -8.88
N GLU A 140 -8.00 9.44 -8.96
CA GLU A 140 -7.33 10.02 -10.11
C GLU A 140 -5.92 9.45 -10.24
N ALA A 141 -5.16 9.37 -9.14
CA ALA A 141 -3.74 8.99 -9.20
C ALA A 141 -3.52 7.47 -9.26
N ILE A 142 -4.42 6.65 -8.70
CA ILE A 142 -4.14 5.21 -8.53
C ILE A 142 -4.00 4.44 -9.85
N THR A 143 -4.69 4.88 -10.91
CA THR A 143 -4.63 4.23 -12.23
C THR A 143 -3.60 4.83 -13.18
N GLU A 144 -3.00 5.94 -12.78
CA GLU A 144 -1.96 6.60 -13.57
C GLU A 144 -0.65 5.83 -13.57
N LYS A 145 0.16 6.10 -14.59
CA LYS A 145 1.52 5.59 -14.69
C LYS A 145 2.40 6.33 -13.70
N ALA A 146 3.03 5.61 -12.77
CA ALA A 146 3.98 6.18 -11.83
C ALA A 146 5.41 5.73 -12.16
N ASN A 147 6.29 6.69 -12.50
CA ASN A 147 7.69 6.39 -12.80
C ASN A 147 8.50 6.19 -11.52
N GLY A 148 9.39 5.21 -11.53
CA GLY A 148 10.31 4.98 -10.42
C GLY A 148 11.57 5.82 -10.49
N LYS A 149 12.32 5.81 -9.39
CA LYS A 149 13.54 6.59 -9.16
C LYS A 149 14.77 5.70 -8.92
N GLY A 150 14.58 4.39 -8.83
CA GLY A 150 15.60 3.39 -8.54
C GLY A 150 15.53 2.22 -9.52
N TYR A 151 15.41 1.00 -9.01
CA TYR A 151 15.32 -0.21 -9.83
C TYR A 151 13.99 -0.33 -10.56
N ILE A 152 12.92 0.27 -10.04
CA ILE A 152 11.63 0.29 -10.70
C ILE A 152 11.66 1.35 -11.80
N LYS A 153 11.29 0.97 -13.01
CA LYS A 153 11.09 1.89 -14.13
C LYS A 153 9.71 2.53 -14.04
N LEU A 154 8.69 1.70 -13.87
CA LEU A 154 7.30 2.11 -13.97
C LEU A 154 6.39 1.18 -13.15
N VAL A 155 5.39 1.77 -12.51
CA VAL A 155 4.25 1.06 -11.92
C VAL A 155 2.96 1.52 -12.60
N LYS A 156 2.04 0.58 -12.81
CA LYS A 156 0.65 0.88 -13.18
C LYS A 156 -0.30 -0.06 -12.45
N LEU A 157 -1.37 0.50 -11.88
CA LEU A 157 -2.45 -0.29 -11.30
C LEU A 157 -3.72 -0.15 -12.13
N ASN A 158 -4.52 -1.21 -12.16
CA ASN A 158 -5.88 -1.14 -12.68
C ASN A 158 -6.80 -1.88 -11.69
N LYS A 159 -7.96 -1.29 -11.39
CA LYS A 159 -8.96 -1.95 -10.57
C LYS A 159 -9.47 -3.20 -11.29
N VAL A 160 -9.57 -4.30 -10.57
CA VAL A 160 -10.20 -5.54 -11.03
C VAL A 160 -11.70 -5.36 -10.84
N GLN A 161 -12.47 -5.66 -11.88
CA GLN A 161 -13.94 -5.62 -11.87
C GLN A 161 -14.50 -6.57 -10.80
#